data_AF-A0A1X0UHL9-F1
#
_entry.id   AF-A0A1X0UHL9-F1
#
_cell.length_a   1.000
_cell.length_b   1.000
_cell.length_c   1.000
_cell.angle_alpha   90.00
_cell.angle_beta   90.00
_cell.angle_gamma   90.00
#
_symmetry.space_group_name_H-M   'P 1'
#
loop_
_entity.id
_entity.type
_entity.pdbx_description
1 polymer ?
#
loop_
_entity_poly.entity_id
_entity_poly.type
_entity_poly.pdbx_seq_one_letter_code
_entity_poly.pdbx_strand_id
1 'polypeptide(L)'
;MTPRTMNTDEHAPESIPEPEPDKRHPAVIATAIALPVALMVGFIVAAVSISGTSTRAPEALGPVDAPAADSADCSALVDALPAALGDYETVELADPAPPTTRAWALDDDTSEPVVLRCGLNRPDGFDVAAPLQVINGVQWFEVSGADSGIEASTWFAVDRPVYVALTVPNGSGPTPLQDASTAISDSLAQTPLDPAPLR
;
A
#
# COMPACT_ATOMS: atom_id res chain seq x y z
N MET A 1 93.49 -40.54 -34.87
CA MET A 1 92.12 -40.93 -34.45
C MET A 1 91.16 -40.02 -35.21
N THR A 2 90.44 -40.61 -36.18
CA THR A 2 89.47 -40.08 -37.19
C THR A 2 88.20 -39.52 -36.51
N PRO A 3 87.17 -38.88 -37.17
CA PRO A 3 86.86 -38.56 -38.59
C PRO A 3 86.56 -37.04 -38.83
N ARG A 4 86.44 -36.43 -40.03
CA ARG A 4 85.76 -36.65 -41.34
C ARG A 4 84.28 -36.18 -41.42
N THR A 5 84.05 -35.18 -42.29
CA THR A 5 82.80 -34.80 -43.02
C THR A 5 81.62 -34.28 -42.17
N MET A 6 80.74 -33.37 -42.59
CA MET A 6 80.22 -33.04 -43.93
C MET A 6 79.49 -31.67 -43.85
N ASN A 7 79.58 -30.86 -44.90
CA ASN A 7 78.70 -29.72 -45.12
C ASN A 7 77.41 -30.27 -45.77
N THR A 8 76.23 -29.85 -45.30
CA THR A 8 74.94 -30.15 -45.93
C THR A 8 74.18 -28.83 -46.07
N ASP A 9 74.10 -28.34 -47.30
CA ASP A 9 72.97 -27.54 -47.76
C ASP A 9 71.75 -28.47 -47.82
N GLU A 10 70.61 -28.12 -47.22
CA GLU A 10 69.31 -28.08 -47.93
C GLU A 10 68.13 -27.67 -47.03
N HIS A 11 67.16 -27.03 -47.70
CA HIS A 11 65.73 -26.94 -47.39
C HIS A 11 65.24 -25.87 -46.40
N ALA A 12 64.75 -24.77 -46.97
CA ALA A 12 63.66 -23.99 -46.39
C ALA A 12 62.33 -24.74 -46.58
N PRO A 13 61.45 -24.78 -45.57
CA PRO A 13 60.02 -24.92 -45.80
C PRO A 13 59.28 -23.62 -45.46
N GLU A 14 58.24 -23.43 -46.24
CA GLU A 14 57.24 -22.38 -46.27
C GLU A 14 56.44 -22.26 -44.95
N SER A 15 55.89 -21.06 -44.73
CA SER A 15 55.20 -20.57 -43.53
C SER A 15 53.97 -21.38 -43.08
N ILE A 16 53.79 -21.49 -41.75
CA ILE A 16 52.47 -21.70 -41.12
C ILE A 16 52.21 -20.51 -40.19
N PRO A 17 51.21 -19.65 -40.44
CA PRO A 17 50.81 -18.68 -39.43
C PRO A 17 50.11 -19.42 -38.28
N GLU A 18 50.69 -19.35 -37.09
CA GLU A 18 50.07 -19.84 -35.85
C GLU A 18 48.75 -19.08 -35.60
N PRO A 19 47.71 -19.74 -35.04
CA PRO A 19 46.50 -19.06 -34.64
C PRO A 19 46.81 -18.10 -33.49
N GLU A 20 46.73 -16.79 -33.76
CA GLU A 20 46.86 -15.73 -32.75
C GLU A 20 45.92 -16.03 -31.56
N PRO A 21 46.43 -16.06 -30.32
CA PRO A 21 45.61 -16.31 -29.14
C PRO A 21 44.65 -15.14 -28.93
N ASP A 22 43.36 -15.44 -28.89
CA ASP A 22 42.26 -14.51 -28.61
C ASP A 22 42.47 -13.87 -27.23
N LYS A 23 43.16 -12.71 -27.21
CA LYS A 23 43.41 -11.90 -26.01
C LYS A 23 42.11 -11.25 -25.59
N ARG A 24 41.22 -12.00 -24.94
CA ARG A 24 40.05 -11.43 -24.27
C ARG A 24 40.54 -10.44 -23.22
N HIS A 25 40.40 -9.16 -23.54
CA HIS A 25 40.87 -8.07 -22.70
C HIS A 25 40.24 -8.20 -21.30
N PRO A 26 41.03 -8.15 -20.22
CA PRO A 26 40.52 -8.31 -18.84
C PRO A 26 39.42 -7.29 -18.48
N ALA A 27 39.37 -6.17 -19.19
CA ALA A 27 38.30 -5.16 -19.09
C ALA A 27 36.90 -5.68 -19.52
N VAL A 28 36.82 -6.64 -20.45
CA VAL A 28 35.56 -7.22 -20.93
C VAL A 28 34.98 -8.21 -19.91
N ILE A 29 35.85 -8.91 -19.17
CA ILE A 29 35.44 -9.86 -18.12
C ILE A 29 34.94 -9.09 -16.87
N ALA A 30 35.61 -7.98 -16.53
CA ALA A 30 35.21 -7.14 -15.39
C ALA A 30 33.83 -6.47 -15.59
N THR A 31 33.50 -6.05 -16.81
CA THR A 31 32.20 -5.44 -17.14
C THR A 31 31.06 -6.45 -17.24
N ALA A 32 31.35 -7.69 -17.69
CA ALA A 32 30.35 -8.76 -17.80
C ALA A 32 29.74 -9.19 -16.45
N ILE A 33 30.46 -8.99 -15.35
CA ILE A 33 29.98 -9.35 -14.00
C ILE A 33 29.43 -8.13 -13.25
N ALA A 34 30.04 -6.95 -13.42
CA ALA A 34 29.63 -5.75 -12.69
C ALA A 34 28.22 -5.26 -13.05
N LEU A 35 27.84 -5.32 -14.33
CA LEU A 35 26.52 -4.86 -14.79
C LEU A 35 25.35 -5.72 -14.27
N PRO A 36 25.36 -7.07 -14.37
CA PRO A 36 24.27 -7.88 -13.81
C PRO A 36 24.20 -7.79 -12.28
N VAL A 37 25.33 -7.68 -11.58
CA VAL A 37 25.33 -7.48 -10.12
C VAL A 37 24.71 -6.14 -9.75
N ALA A 38 25.08 -5.04 -10.44
CA ALA A 38 24.50 -3.72 -10.18
C ALA A 38 22.99 -3.68 -10.48
N LEU A 39 22.54 -4.31 -11.57
CA LEU A 39 21.11 -4.43 -11.89
C LEU A 39 20.36 -5.26 -10.85
N MET A 40 20.94 -6.36 -10.38
CA MET A 40 20.32 -7.20 -9.36
C MET A 40 20.23 -6.48 -8.01
N VAL A 41 21.27 -5.77 -7.60
CA VAL A 41 21.24 -4.93 -6.39
C VAL A 41 20.20 -3.81 -6.55
N GLY A 42 20.19 -3.13 -7.70
CA GLY A 42 19.19 -2.09 -7.99
C GLY A 42 17.76 -2.63 -7.95
N PHE A 43 17.54 -3.83 -8.49
CA PHE A 43 16.25 -4.51 -8.44
C PHE A 43 15.84 -4.89 -7.02
N ILE A 44 16.76 -5.43 -6.21
CA ILE A 44 16.49 -5.77 -4.80
C ILE A 44 16.16 -4.52 -3.99
N VAL A 45 16.92 -3.43 -4.15
CA VAL A 45 16.66 -2.17 -3.45
C VAL A 45 15.31 -1.58 -3.87
N ALA A 46 15.01 -1.56 -5.17
CA ALA A 46 13.71 -1.12 -5.66
C ALA A 46 12.56 -2.00 -5.14
N ALA A 47 12.73 -3.32 -5.13
CA ALA A 47 11.74 -4.25 -4.63
C ALA A 47 11.48 -4.07 -3.12
N VAL A 48 12.52 -3.94 -2.30
CA VAL A 48 12.38 -3.71 -0.85
C VAL A 48 11.77 -2.34 -0.54
N SER A 49 12.05 -1.33 -1.37
CA SER A 49 11.45 0.00 -1.21
C SER A 49 9.95 0.01 -1.53
N ILE A 50 9.49 -0.91 -2.39
CA ILE A 50 8.09 -1.06 -2.77
C ILE A 50 7.37 -2.01 -1.79
N SER A 51 8.05 -3.08 -1.37
CA SER A 51 7.56 -4.05 -0.39
C SER A 51 8.01 -3.63 1.00
N GLY A 52 7.34 -2.64 1.60
CA GLY A 52 7.48 -2.39 3.03
C GLY A 52 7.25 -3.70 3.78
N THR A 53 8.26 -4.19 4.50
CA THR A 53 8.19 -5.48 5.19
C THR A 53 7.37 -5.35 6.46
N SER A 54 6.06 -5.17 6.34
CA SER A 54 5.16 -5.31 7.48
C SER A 54 5.12 -6.78 7.87
N THR A 55 5.48 -7.10 9.12
CA THR A 55 5.33 -8.46 9.68
C THR A 55 3.91 -8.76 10.11
N ARG A 56 3.02 -7.77 10.05
CA ARG A 56 1.61 -7.88 10.40
C ARG A 56 0.89 -8.75 9.36
N ALA A 57 0.04 -9.66 9.84
CA ALA A 57 -0.82 -10.43 8.95
C ALA A 57 -1.84 -9.51 8.25
N PRO A 58 -2.26 -9.81 7.00
CA PRO A 58 -3.31 -9.05 6.33
C PRO A 58 -4.59 -9.00 7.16
N GLU A 59 -5.20 -7.82 7.24
CA GLU A 59 -6.36 -7.56 8.08
C GLU A 59 -7.62 -8.17 7.45
N ALA A 60 -8.24 -9.12 8.16
CA ALA A 60 -9.43 -9.80 7.67
C ALA A 60 -10.69 -9.03 8.08
N LEU A 61 -11.37 -8.44 7.10
CA LEU A 61 -12.58 -7.67 7.32
C LEU A 61 -13.82 -8.45 6.87
N GLY A 62 -14.82 -8.53 7.74
CA GLY A 62 -16.12 -9.10 7.39
C GLY A 62 -16.85 -8.24 6.36
N PRO A 63 -17.76 -8.85 5.56
CA PRO A 63 -18.59 -8.12 4.61
C PRO A 63 -19.60 -7.25 5.36
N VAL A 64 -19.85 -6.05 4.81
CA VAL A 64 -20.90 -5.12 5.26
C VAL A 64 -21.60 -4.61 4.01
N ASP A 65 -22.93 -4.48 4.05
CA ASP A 65 -23.71 -4.00 2.92
C ASP A 65 -23.33 -2.55 2.57
N ALA A 66 -22.76 -2.38 1.38
CA ALA A 66 -22.29 -1.11 0.85
C ALA A 66 -22.82 -0.89 -0.59
N PRO A 67 -24.14 -0.61 -0.76
CA PRO A 67 -24.75 -0.54 -2.09
C PRO A 67 -24.21 0.59 -2.99
N ALA A 68 -23.55 1.59 -2.41
CA ALA A 68 -22.93 2.70 -3.14
C ALA A 68 -21.40 2.59 -3.20
N ALA A 69 -20.81 1.45 -2.84
CA ALA A 69 -19.35 1.26 -2.85
C ALA A 69 -18.73 1.52 -4.24
N ASP A 70 -19.38 1.09 -5.32
CA ASP A 70 -18.89 1.27 -6.69
C ASP A 70 -19.15 2.69 -7.27
N SER A 71 -19.56 3.65 -6.44
CA SER A 71 -19.82 5.02 -6.88
C SER A 71 -18.55 5.80 -7.22
N ALA A 72 -18.69 6.83 -8.05
CA ALA A 72 -17.60 7.76 -8.35
C ALA A 72 -17.14 8.53 -7.09
N ASP A 73 -18.07 8.82 -6.18
CA ASP A 73 -17.78 9.48 -4.90
C ASP A 73 -16.87 8.60 -4.03
N CYS A 74 -17.19 7.32 -3.87
CA CYS A 74 -16.34 6.41 -3.10
C CYS A 74 -14.98 6.17 -3.74
N SER A 75 -14.92 6.08 -5.07
CA SER A 75 -13.66 5.99 -5.80
C SER A 75 -12.79 7.23 -5.55
N ALA A 76 -13.38 8.43 -5.67
CA ALA A 76 -12.69 9.70 -5.42
C ALA A 76 -12.19 9.83 -3.98
N LEU A 77 -12.99 9.40 -3.00
CA LEU A 77 -12.57 9.39 -1.61
C LEU A 77 -11.37 8.46 -1.40
N VAL A 78 -11.46 7.20 -1.84
CA VAL A 78 -10.40 6.20 -1.63
C VAL A 78 -9.07 6.64 -2.25
N ASP A 79 -9.12 7.26 -3.43
CA ASP A 79 -7.94 7.81 -4.10
C ASP A 79 -7.33 9.01 -3.33
N ALA A 80 -8.14 9.75 -2.59
CA ALA A 80 -7.71 10.90 -1.79
C ALA A 80 -7.28 10.54 -0.36
N LEU A 81 -7.47 9.29 0.08
CA LEU A 81 -7.13 8.88 1.45
C LEU A 81 -5.62 8.96 1.71
N PRO A 82 -5.22 9.50 2.86
CA PRO A 82 -3.81 9.59 3.20
C PRO A 82 -3.21 8.20 3.42
N ALA A 83 -1.89 8.12 3.30
CA ALA A 83 -1.13 6.91 3.60
C ALA A 83 -1.15 6.56 5.11
N ALA A 84 -1.36 7.56 5.97
CA ALA A 84 -1.43 7.41 7.42
C ALA A 84 -2.53 8.29 8.03
N LEU A 85 -3.03 7.87 9.19
CA LEU A 85 -3.96 8.61 10.03
C LEU A 85 -3.30 8.80 11.40
N GLY A 86 -2.65 9.94 11.63
CA GLY A 86 -1.69 10.10 12.72
C GLY A 86 -0.57 9.05 12.67
N ASP A 87 -0.44 8.27 13.73
CA ASP A 87 0.56 7.20 13.85
C ASP A 87 0.08 5.85 13.26
N TYR A 88 -1.14 5.78 12.73
CA TYR A 88 -1.68 4.58 12.08
C TYR A 88 -1.24 4.53 10.61
N GLU A 89 -0.49 3.50 10.23
CA GLU A 89 -0.02 3.28 8.86
C GLU A 89 -0.96 2.36 8.08
N THR A 90 -1.05 2.53 6.76
CA THR A 90 -1.91 1.69 5.91
C THR A 90 -1.49 0.21 6.02
N VAL A 91 -2.46 -0.68 6.22
CA VAL A 91 -2.24 -2.13 6.25
C VAL A 91 -2.91 -2.82 5.07
N GLU A 92 -2.37 -3.97 4.69
CA GLU A 92 -2.95 -4.83 3.66
C GLU A 92 -4.23 -5.51 4.18
N LEU A 93 -5.24 -5.62 3.33
CA LEU A 93 -6.48 -6.34 3.63
C LEU A 93 -6.39 -7.77 3.08
N ALA A 94 -6.92 -8.72 3.83
CA ALA A 94 -7.00 -10.11 3.37
C ALA A 94 -7.96 -10.25 2.17
N ASP A 95 -7.62 -11.13 1.23
CA ASP A 95 -8.45 -11.42 0.07
C ASP A 95 -9.66 -12.34 0.42
N PRO A 96 -10.86 -12.06 -0.13
CA PRO A 96 -11.21 -10.90 -0.93
C PRO A 96 -11.43 -9.66 -0.06
N ALA A 97 -10.77 -8.55 -0.41
CA ALA A 97 -10.96 -7.28 0.27
C ALA A 97 -12.37 -6.72 0.01
N PRO A 98 -13.08 -6.17 1.02
CA PRO A 98 -14.33 -5.45 0.80
C PRO A 98 -14.13 -4.23 -0.12
N PRO A 99 -15.10 -3.90 -0.99
CA PRO A 99 -14.96 -2.78 -1.91
C PRO A 99 -14.85 -1.45 -1.15
N THR A 100 -14.11 -0.51 -1.74
CA THR A 100 -13.89 0.86 -1.21
C THR A 100 -13.68 0.93 0.30
N THR A 101 -12.77 0.07 0.76
CA THR A 101 -12.39 -0.09 2.17
C THR A 101 -10.89 0.10 2.30
N ARG A 102 -10.45 0.83 3.33
CA ARG A 102 -9.04 0.98 3.70
C ARG A 102 -8.90 0.82 5.21
N ALA A 103 -7.80 0.21 5.64
CA ALA A 103 -7.46 0.06 7.04
C ALA A 103 -6.07 0.63 7.34
N TRP A 104 -5.92 1.11 8.56
CA TRP A 104 -4.65 1.54 9.11
C TRP A 104 -4.46 0.92 10.50
N ALA A 105 -3.24 0.56 10.86
CA ALA A 105 -2.91 0.04 12.18
C ALA A 105 -1.65 0.71 12.71
N LEU A 106 -1.46 0.67 14.03
CA LEU A 106 -0.17 0.99 14.63
C LEU A 106 0.85 -0.09 14.22
N ASP A 107 2.13 0.24 14.26
CA ASP A 107 3.26 -0.67 13.99
C ASP A 107 3.47 -1.69 15.14
N ASP A 108 2.43 -2.49 15.39
CA ASP A 108 2.42 -3.62 16.30
C ASP A 108 1.38 -4.67 15.85
N ASP A 109 1.50 -5.90 16.33
CA ASP A 109 0.65 -7.03 15.89
C ASP A 109 -0.65 -7.17 16.70
N THR A 110 -0.90 -6.30 17.67
CA THR A 110 -1.97 -6.45 18.68
C THR A 110 -3.03 -5.37 18.62
N SER A 111 -2.70 -4.19 18.11
CA SER A 111 -3.57 -3.05 18.00
C SER A 111 -4.67 -3.33 16.98
N GLU A 112 -5.91 -3.08 17.38
CA GLU A 112 -7.05 -3.09 16.48
C GLU A 112 -6.89 -1.98 15.43
N PRO A 113 -7.24 -2.25 14.16
CA PRO A 113 -7.09 -1.28 13.08
C PRO A 113 -8.16 -0.17 13.15
N VAL A 114 -7.81 1.00 12.65
CA VAL A 114 -8.78 2.00 12.18
C VAL A 114 -9.25 1.57 10.79
N VAL A 115 -10.55 1.49 10.57
CA VAL A 115 -11.12 0.98 9.31
C VAL A 115 -12.09 1.99 8.71
N LEU A 116 -11.85 2.39 7.47
CA LEU A 116 -12.76 3.22 6.68
C LEU A 116 -13.50 2.36 5.66
N ARG A 117 -14.83 2.50 5.59
CA ARG A 117 -15.70 1.91 4.57
C ARG A 117 -16.56 2.99 3.93
N CYS A 118 -16.59 3.05 2.60
CA CYS A 118 -17.42 3.99 1.86
C CYS A 118 -18.65 3.31 1.24
N GLY A 119 -19.74 4.07 1.08
CA GLY A 119 -20.90 3.64 0.29
C GLY A 119 -21.89 2.77 1.05
N LEU A 120 -21.90 2.89 2.38
CA LEU A 120 -22.78 2.14 3.27
C LEU A 120 -24.23 2.61 3.19
N ASN A 121 -25.13 1.78 3.73
CA ASN A 121 -26.49 2.20 4.03
C ASN A 121 -26.50 3.30 5.10
N ARG A 122 -27.62 4.03 5.19
CA ARG A 122 -27.87 4.94 6.32
C ARG A 122 -27.70 4.17 7.62
N PRO A 123 -26.90 4.66 8.58
CA PRO A 123 -26.70 3.98 9.85
C PRO A 123 -27.99 3.93 10.66
N ASP A 124 -28.22 2.81 11.34
CA ASP A 124 -29.31 2.69 12.30
C ASP A 124 -29.15 3.73 13.42
N GLY A 125 -30.26 4.35 13.81
CA GLY A 125 -30.27 5.40 14.83
C GLY A 125 -29.95 6.82 14.33
N PHE A 126 -29.56 6.99 13.06
CA PHE A 126 -29.46 8.34 12.47
C PHE A 126 -30.85 8.88 12.10
N ASP A 127 -31.51 9.47 13.09
CA ASP A 127 -32.79 10.17 12.96
C ASP A 127 -32.66 11.70 13.16
N VAL A 128 -33.76 12.44 13.05
CA VAL A 128 -33.76 13.91 13.14
C VAL A 128 -33.35 14.46 14.53
N ALA A 129 -33.26 13.64 15.57
CA ALA A 129 -32.74 14.01 16.88
C ALA A 129 -31.33 13.47 17.15
N ALA A 130 -30.73 12.75 16.19
CA ALA A 130 -29.40 12.18 16.33
C ALA A 130 -28.36 13.29 16.63
N PRO A 131 -27.55 13.13 17.69
CA PRO A 131 -26.47 14.07 17.97
C PRO A 131 -25.37 13.93 16.92
N LEU A 132 -24.89 15.06 16.41
CA LEU A 132 -23.81 15.12 15.42
C LEU A 132 -22.62 15.87 15.97
N GLN A 133 -21.42 15.39 15.65
CA GLN A 133 -20.16 16.08 15.91
C GLN A 133 -19.61 16.66 14.61
N VAL A 134 -19.15 17.91 14.66
CA VAL A 134 -18.53 18.55 13.50
C VAL A 134 -17.02 18.55 13.67
N ILE A 135 -16.31 17.88 12.77
CA ILE A 135 -14.85 17.80 12.77
C ILE A 135 -14.38 18.14 11.35
N ASN A 136 -13.54 19.16 11.23
CA ASN A 136 -13.00 19.67 9.95
C ASN A 136 -14.07 19.82 8.84
N GLY A 137 -15.28 20.25 9.19
CA GLY A 137 -16.37 20.45 8.22
C GLY A 137 -17.09 19.17 7.78
N VAL A 138 -16.89 18.05 8.47
CA VAL A 138 -17.67 16.81 8.31
C VAL A 138 -18.61 16.66 9.51
N GLN A 139 -19.88 16.32 9.26
CA GLN A 139 -20.84 16.00 10.31
C GLN A 139 -20.87 14.50 10.55
N TRP A 140 -20.40 14.10 11.73
CA TRP A 140 -20.27 12.72 12.14
C TRP A 140 -21.40 12.30 13.08
N PHE A 141 -22.03 11.18 12.77
CA PHE A 141 -22.92 10.44 13.66
C PHE A 141 -22.15 9.27 14.29
N GLU A 142 -22.14 9.18 15.61
CA GLU A 142 -21.42 8.12 16.34
C GLU A 142 -22.35 6.94 16.63
N VAL A 143 -21.89 5.73 16.28
CA VAL A 143 -22.42 4.46 16.77
C VAL A 143 -21.36 3.86 17.69
N SER A 144 -21.57 4.00 19.00
CA SER A 144 -20.65 3.47 19.99
C SER A 144 -20.74 1.95 20.08
N GLY A 145 -19.59 1.27 20.12
CA GLY A 145 -19.50 -0.17 20.39
C GLY A 145 -19.65 -0.53 21.87
N ALA A 146 -19.60 0.45 22.78
CA ALA A 146 -19.55 0.23 24.22
C ALA A 146 -20.74 -0.59 24.75
N ASP A 147 -21.95 -0.32 24.25
CA ASP A 147 -23.18 -1.05 24.64
C ASP A 147 -23.15 -2.54 24.21
N SER A 148 -22.31 -2.86 23.23
CA SER A 148 -22.08 -4.23 22.74
C SER A 148 -20.79 -4.85 23.29
N GLY A 149 -20.09 -4.18 24.21
CA GLY A 149 -18.81 -4.62 24.76
C GLY A 149 -17.65 -4.59 23.76
N ILE A 150 -17.76 -3.76 22.72
CA ILE A 150 -16.72 -3.55 21.71
C ILE A 150 -15.94 -2.28 22.07
N GLU A 151 -14.61 -2.39 22.16
CA GLU A 151 -13.70 -1.29 22.50
C GLU A 151 -13.37 -0.39 21.30
N ALA A 152 -14.40 -0.03 20.53
CA ALA A 152 -14.29 0.84 19.37
C ALA A 152 -15.61 1.60 19.15
N SER A 153 -15.54 2.71 18.43
CA SER A 153 -16.72 3.46 17.98
C SER A 153 -16.68 3.63 16.47
N THR A 154 -17.84 3.50 15.82
CA THR A 154 -17.98 3.71 14.38
C THR A 154 -18.62 5.06 14.10
N TRP A 155 -17.90 5.93 13.41
CA TRP A 155 -18.31 7.28 13.07
C TRP A 155 -18.77 7.33 11.63
N PHE A 156 -20.00 7.76 11.38
CA PHE A 156 -20.57 7.88 10.05
C PHE A 156 -20.59 9.35 9.60
N ALA A 157 -19.95 9.67 8.47
CA ALA A 157 -20.13 10.94 7.81
C ALA A 157 -21.51 10.94 7.13
N VAL A 158 -22.38 11.86 7.54
CA VAL A 158 -23.81 11.87 7.14
C VAL A 158 -24.21 13.09 6.30
N ASP A 159 -23.27 14.00 6.05
CA ASP A 159 -23.44 15.21 5.24
C ASP A 159 -22.67 15.15 3.92
N ARG A 160 -22.55 13.95 3.35
CA ARG A 160 -21.89 13.64 2.06
C ARG A 160 -22.85 12.86 1.15
N PRO A 161 -22.62 12.82 -0.19
CA PRO A 161 -23.50 12.09 -1.11
C PRO A 161 -23.57 10.58 -0.87
N VAL A 162 -22.59 10.03 -0.15
CA VAL A 162 -22.52 8.62 0.29
C VAL A 162 -22.22 8.58 1.78
N TYR A 163 -22.73 7.56 2.48
CA TYR A 163 -22.37 7.33 3.88
C TYR A 163 -21.00 6.66 3.97
N VAL A 164 -20.11 7.29 4.73
CA VAL A 164 -18.74 6.81 4.98
C VAL A 164 -18.62 6.48 6.46
N ALA A 165 -18.20 5.28 6.81
CA ALA A 165 -17.91 4.90 8.19
C ALA A 165 -16.42 4.86 8.46
N LEU A 166 -16.00 5.38 9.61
CA LEU A 166 -14.68 5.19 10.19
C LEU A 166 -14.84 4.50 11.56
N THR A 167 -14.44 3.25 11.65
CA THR A 167 -14.34 2.54 12.93
C THR A 167 -12.99 2.87 13.57
N VAL A 168 -13.02 3.43 14.78
CA VAL A 168 -11.85 3.89 15.52
C VAL A 168 -11.79 3.16 16.87
N PRO A 169 -10.71 2.44 17.18
CA PRO A 169 -10.50 1.86 18.50
C PRO A 169 -10.55 2.91 19.62
N ASN A 170 -10.99 2.52 20.80
CA ASN A 170 -10.95 3.38 21.97
C ASN A 170 -9.49 3.72 22.30
N GLY A 171 -9.23 4.96 22.69
CA GLY A 171 -7.88 5.40 23.05
C GLY A 171 -6.99 5.80 21.86
N SER A 172 -7.44 5.72 20.61
CA SER A 172 -6.70 6.20 19.43
C SER A 172 -6.44 7.71 19.40
N GLY A 173 -7.05 8.47 20.30
CA GLY A 173 -7.03 9.93 20.26
C GLY A 173 -7.88 10.50 19.12
N PRO A 174 -7.88 11.84 18.94
CA PRO A 174 -8.74 12.50 17.97
C PRO A 174 -8.20 12.45 16.53
N THR A 175 -6.89 12.20 16.35
CA THR A 175 -6.18 12.40 15.09
C THR A 175 -6.76 11.57 13.93
N PRO A 176 -7.08 10.27 14.08
CA PRO A 176 -7.60 9.50 12.96
C PRO A 176 -8.90 10.07 12.40
N LEU A 177 -9.79 10.54 13.28
CA LEU A 177 -11.06 11.14 12.89
C LEU A 177 -10.85 12.52 12.25
N GLN A 178 -9.87 13.31 12.72
CA GLN A 178 -9.51 14.60 12.13
C GLN A 178 -8.91 14.45 10.72
N ASP A 179 -7.96 13.55 10.54
CA ASP A 179 -7.30 13.31 9.25
C ASP A 179 -8.28 12.74 8.23
N ALA A 180 -9.12 11.77 8.64
CA ALA A 180 -10.19 11.26 7.80
C ALA A 180 -11.21 12.35 7.44
N SER A 181 -11.53 13.25 8.37
CA SER A 181 -12.44 14.37 8.08
C SER A 181 -11.89 15.30 7.01
N THR A 182 -10.58 15.61 7.06
CA THR A 182 -9.91 16.42 6.03
C THR A 182 -9.98 15.75 4.66
N ALA A 183 -9.66 14.44 4.58
CA ALA A 183 -9.74 13.71 3.32
C ALA A 183 -11.18 13.69 2.75
N ILE A 184 -12.18 13.53 3.62
CA ILE A 184 -13.61 13.55 3.23
C ILE A 184 -14.05 14.95 2.79
N SER A 185 -13.64 16.02 3.45
CA SER A 185 -13.99 17.39 3.04
C SER A 185 -13.34 17.80 1.72
N ASP A 186 -12.13 17.31 1.45
CA ASP A 186 -11.38 17.66 0.24
C ASP A 186 -11.89 16.90 -0.99
N SER A 187 -12.43 15.69 -0.81
CA SER A 187 -12.85 14.81 -1.90
C SER A 187 -14.37 14.81 -2.15
N LEU A 188 -15.19 15.03 -1.12
CA LEU A 188 -16.64 14.89 -1.21
C LEU A 188 -17.36 16.21 -0.86
N ALA A 189 -18.24 16.65 -1.75
CA ALA A 189 -19.05 17.84 -1.51
C ALA A 189 -20.05 17.62 -0.36
N GLN A 190 -20.31 18.67 0.41
CA GLN A 190 -21.36 18.67 1.42
C GLN A 190 -22.74 18.60 0.77
N THR A 191 -23.61 17.74 1.32
CA THR A 191 -25.02 17.62 0.93
C THR A 191 -25.94 17.84 2.13
N PRO A 192 -27.22 18.20 1.91
CA PRO A 192 -28.20 18.23 2.99
C PRO A 192 -28.29 16.86 3.70
N LEU A 193 -28.48 16.89 5.01
CA LEU A 193 -28.68 15.68 5.82
C LEU A 193 -29.95 14.94 5.39
N ASP A 194 -29.88 13.62 5.38
CA ASP A 194 -31.03 12.73 5.12
C ASP A 194 -31.24 11.76 6.31
N PRO A 195 -31.70 12.26 7.47
CA PRO A 195 -31.98 11.44 8.65
C PRO A 195 -33.32 10.70 8.53
N ALA A 196 -33.48 9.62 9.31
CA ALA A 196 -34.78 8.99 9.50
C ALA A 196 -35.73 9.90 10.32
N PRO A 197 -37.07 9.76 10.17
CA PRO A 197 -38.02 10.36 11.10
C PRO A 197 -37.83 9.85 12.53
N LEU A 198 -38.26 10.62 13.53
CA LEU A 198 -38.33 10.14 14.93
C LEU A 198 -39.23 8.91 15.02
N ARG A 199 -38.78 7.93 15.80
CA ARG A 199 -39.59 6.77 16.19
C ARG A 199 -40.36 7.03 17.48
#